data_AF-A0A512DHG9-F1
#
_entry.id   AF-A0A512DHG9-F1
#
_cell.length_a   1.000
_cell.length_b   1.000
_cell.length_c   1.000
_cell.angle_alpha   90.00
_cell.angle_beta   90.00
_cell.angle_gamma   90.00
#
_symmetry.space_group_name_H-M   'P 1'
#
loop_
_entity.id
_entity.type
_entity.pdbx_description
1 polymer ?
#
loop_
_entity_poly.entity_id
_entity_poly.type
_entity_poly.pdbx_seq_one_letter_code
_entity_poly.pdbx_strand_id
1 'polypeptide(L)' 'MAMEDQPAVARESTRDASKAFAIFTAVMVLVMIFPIYGFANKVEPMVLGMPFSLFWIVAWIGVEFVGLLCFIAYEFSGER' A
#
# COMPACT_ATOMS: atom_id res chain seq x y z
N MET A 1 -7.58 -4.31 49.82
CA MET A 1 -7.67 -3.05 49.05
C MET A 1 -7.10 -3.37 47.69
N ALA A 2 -8.01 -3.61 46.74
CA ALA A 2 -7.76 -4.38 45.53
C ALA A 2 -6.75 -3.68 44.62
N MET A 3 -5.67 -4.41 44.30
CA MET A 3 -4.84 -4.18 43.13
C MET A 3 -5.75 -4.48 41.93
N GLU A 4 -6.20 -3.42 41.26
CA GLU A 4 -6.97 -3.51 40.03
C GLU A 4 -6.16 -4.31 39.02
N ASP A 5 -6.59 -5.55 38.80
CA ASP A 5 -6.16 -6.42 37.72
C ASP A 5 -6.48 -5.69 36.41
N GLN A 6 -5.48 -4.98 35.89
CA GLN A 6 -5.54 -4.43 34.54
C GLN A 6 -5.65 -5.64 33.60
N PRO A 7 -6.76 -5.81 32.86
CA PRO A 7 -6.85 -6.90 31.91
C PRO A 7 -5.74 -6.68 30.88
N ALA A 8 -4.88 -7.70 30.75
CA ALA A 8 -3.84 -7.74 29.75
C ALA A 8 -4.47 -7.38 28.39
N VAL A 9 -4.17 -6.17 27.90
CA VAL A 9 -4.57 -5.71 26.57
C VAL A 9 -3.99 -6.73 25.60
N ALA A 10 -4.83 -7.65 25.15
CA ALA A 10 -4.49 -8.64 24.17
C ALA A 10 -3.94 -7.87 22.96
N ARG A 11 -2.62 -7.95 22.76
CA ARG A 11 -1.97 -7.37 21.60
C ARG A 11 -2.56 -8.07 20.39
N GLU A 12 -3.51 -7.38 19.79
CA GLU A 12 -4.29 -7.83 18.66
C GLU A 12 -3.35 -8.37 17.58
N SER A 13 -3.75 -9.51 17.01
CA SER A 13 -3.02 -10.26 16.00
C SER A 13 -3.03 -9.53 14.64
N THR A 14 -2.84 -8.22 14.62
CA THR A 14 -2.79 -7.33 13.44
C THR A 14 -1.39 -7.35 12.78
N ARG A 15 -0.45 -8.14 13.32
CA ARG A 15 0.97 -8.11 12.94
C ARG A 15 1.24 -8.51 11.49
N ASP A 16 0.39 -9.32 10.86
CA ASP A 16 0.67 -9.78 9.49
C ASP A 16 0.05 -8.89 8.42
N ALA A 17 -1.18 -8.39 8.63
CA ALA A 17 -1.78 -7.37 7.77
C ALA A 17 -0.97 -6.06 7.79
N SER A 18 -0.49 -5.65 8.97
CA SER A 18 0.37 -4.46 9.12
C SER A 18 1.70 -4.58 8.39
N LYS A 19 2.33 -5.77 8.38
CA LYS A 19 3.55 -6.01 7.59
C LYS A 19 3.27 -5.99 6.11
N ALA A 20 2.21 -6.67 5.65
CA ALA A 20 1.84 -6.69 4.24
C ALA A 20 1.54 -5.28 3.73
N PHE A 21 0.82 -4.48 4.51
CA PHE A 21 0.55 -3.07 4.23
C PHE A 21 1.84 -2.22 4.20
N ALA A 22 2.74 -2.42 5.17
CA ALA A 22 4.02 -1.71 5.20
C ALA A 22 4.91 -2.05 3.99
N ILE A 23 4.95 -3.32 3.57
CA ILE A 23 5.68 -3.77 2.38
C ILE A 23 5.05 -3.17 1.13
N PHE A 24 3.73 -3.22 1.00
CA PHE A 24 3.00 -2.61 -0.11
C PHE A 24 3.29 -1.11 -0.23
N THR A 25 3.20 -0.39 0.88
CA THR A 25 3.52 1.04 0.95
C THR A 25 4.96 1.32 0.55
N ALA A 26 5.92 0.52 1.06
CA ALA A 26 7.32 0.66 0.68
C ALA A 26 7.54 0.44 -0.83
N VAL A 27 6.90 -0.58 -1.42
CA VAL A 27 6.96 -0.83 -2.87
C VAL A 27 6.41 0.36 -3.65
N MET A 28 5.25 0.91 -3.26
CA MET A 28 4.67 2.07 -3.94
C MET A 28 5.58 3.30 -3.86
N VAL A 29 6.19 3.57 -2.70
CA VAL A 29 7.17 4.64 -2.54
C VAL A 29 8.37 4.46 -3.47
N LEU A 30 8.92 3.25 -3.55
CA LEU A 30 10.08 2.97 -4.41
C LEU A 30 9.75 3.16 -5.89
N VAL A 31 8.56 2.72 -6.31
CA VAL A 31 8.02 2.81 -7.67
C VAL A 31 7.69 4.26 -8.08
N MET A 32 7.24 5.08 -7.14
CA MET A 32 6.78 6.45 -7.40
C MET A 32 7.85 7.53 -7.21
N ILE A 33 8.82 7.34 -6.33
CA ILE A 33 9.73 8.41 -5.93
C ILE A 33 11.16 8.07 -6.33
N PHE A 34 11.77 7.08 -5.69
CA PHE A 34 13.15 6.66 -5.94
C PHE A 34 13.36 5.29 -5.28
N PRO A 35 14.09 4.34 -5.90
CA PRO A 35 14.92 4.46 -7.10
C PRO A 35 14.22 4.11 -8.42
N ILE A 36 13.04 3.50 -8.37
CA ILE A 36 12.44 2.85 -9.54
C ILE A 36 11.80 3.89 -10.48
N TYR A 37 11.29 5.00 -9.95
CA TYR A 37 10.74 6.07 -10.79
C TYR A 37 11.73 6.65 -11.81
N GLY A 38 13.05 6.55 -11.55
CA GLY A 38 14.07 6.95 -12.51
C GLY A 38 13.98 6.23 -13.86
N PHE A 39 13.46 5.00 -13.89
CA PHE A 39 13.20 4.28 -15.15
C PHE A 39 12.03 4.86 -15.94
N ALA A 40 11.02 5.36 -15.23
CA ALA A 40 9.82 5.96 -15.79
C ALA A 40 9.97 7.45 -16.12
N ASN A 41 11.04 8.09 -15.63
CA ASN A 41 11.34 9.50 -15.88
C ASN A 41 11.85 9.74 -17.31
N LYS A 42 11.03 9.40 -18.30
CA LYS A 42 11.26 9.60 -19.73
C LYS A 42 9.97 10.10 -20.36
N VAL A 43 10.11 11.02 -21.32
CA VAL A 43 8.96 11.54 -22.07
C VAL A 43 8.50 10.53 -23.11
N GLU A 44 9.45 9.86 -23.77
CA GLU A 44 9.19 8.84 -24.78
C GLU A 44 9.34 7.42 -24.19
N PRO A 45 8.49 6.45 -24.59
CA PRO A 45 7.45 6.56 -25.63
C PRO A 45 6.19 7.31 -25.15
N MET A 46 5.46 7.93 -26.07
CA MET A 46 4.11 8.43 -25.74
C MET A 46 3.15 7.25 -25.66
N VAL A 47 2.49 7.08 -24.52
CA VAL A 47 1.49 6.03 -24.26
C VAL A 47 0.14 6.70 -24.11
N LEU A 48 -0.88 6.25 -24.87
CA LEU A 48 -2.24 6.83 -24.85
C LEU A 48 -2.28 8.35 -25.10
N GLY A 49 -1.31 8.89 -25.86
CA GLY A 49 -1.22 10.33 -26.14
C GLY A 49 -0.59 11.16 -25.01
N MET A 50 -0.04 10.51 -23.98
CA MET A 50 0.63 11.15 -22.85
C MET A 50 2.08 10.65 -22.69
N PRO A 51 2.99 11.46 -22.12
CA PRO A 51 4.34 11.02 -21.80
C PRO A 51 4.37 9.74 -20.95
N PHE A 52 5.38 8.90 -21.15
CA PHE A 52 5.53 7.65 -20.42
C PHE A 52 5.51 7.83 -18.89
N SER A 53 6.15 8.90 -18.39
CA SER A 53 6.15 9.24 -16.95
C SER A 53 4.75 9.47 -16.39
N LEU A 54 3.88 10.17 -17.12
CA LEU A 54 2.50 10.40 -16.70
C LEU A 54 1.70 9.10 -16.73
N PHE A 55 1.90 8.27 -17.76
CA PHE A 55 1.24 6.96 -17.84
C PHE A 55 1.64 6.06 -16.69
N TRP A 56 2.92 6.04 -16.35
CA TRP A 56 3.44 5.30 -15.21
C TRP A 56 2.74 5.71 -13.91
N ILE A 57 2.69 7.01 -13.61
CA ILE A 57 2.05 7.53 -12.39
C ILE A 57 0.57 7.10 -12.34
N VAL A 58 -0.18 7.34 -13.40
CA VAL A 58 -1.62 7.03 -13.45
C VAL A 58 -1.88 5.53 -13.32
N ALA A 59 -1.12 4.69 -14.01
CA ALA A 59 -1.27 3.24 -13.96
C ALA A 59 -1.09 2.72 -12.53
N TRP A 60 -0.06 3.18 -11.83
CA TRP A 60 0.25 2.76 -10.47
C TRP A 60 -0.65 3.40 -9.40
N ILE A 61 -1.20 4.59 -9.61
CA ILE A 61 -2.31 5.11 -8.79
C ILE A 61 -3.51 4.13 -8.85
N GLY A 62 -3.80 3.61 -10.05
CA GLY A 62 -4.83 2.58 -10.22
C GLY A 62 -4.50 1.30 -9.44
N VAL A 63 -3.27 0.82 -9.50
CA VAL A 63 -2.80 -0.34 -8.72
C VAL A 63 -2.87 -0.07 -7.22
N GLU A 64 -2.48 1.13 -6.77
CA GLU A 64 -2.53 1.53 -5.37
C GLU A 64 -3.96 1.49 -4.84
N PHE A 65 -4.89 2.08 -5.58
CA PHE A 65 -6.31 2.07 -5.24
C PHE A 65 -6.87 0.65 -5.13
N VAL A 66 -6.60 -0.21 -6.12
CA VAL A 66 -7.03 -1.63 -6.07
C VAL A 66 -6.38 -2.36 -4.90
N GLY A 67 -5.10 -2.14 -4.63
CA GLY A 67 -4.39 -2.72 -3.49
C GLY A 67 -5.05 -2.35 -2.16
N LEU A 68 -5.37 -1.07 -1.95
CA LEU A 68 -6.09 -0.60 -0.76
C LEU A 68 -7.49 -1.22 -0.65
N LEU A 69 -8.23 -1.31 -1.76
CA LEU A 69 -9.53 -2.00 -1.77
C LEU A 69 -9.40 -3.47 -1.38
N CYS A 70 -8.37 -4.18 -1.84
CA CYS A 70 -8.11 -5.55 -1.45
C CYS A 70 -7.77 -5.66 0.04
N PHE A 71 -6.96 -4.75 0.60
CA PHE A 71 -6.68 -4.71 2.03
C PHE A 71 -7.94 -4.51 2.87
N ILE A 72 -8.78 -3.55 2.47
CA ILE A 72 -10.04 -3.27 3.15
C ILE A 72 -10.98 -4.48 3.05
N ALA A 73 -11.12 -5.07 1.86
CA ALA A 73 -11.98 -6.24 1.65
C ALA A 73 -11.49 -7.46 2.45
N TYR A 74 -10.18 -7.64 2.59
CA TYR A 74 -9.59 -8.70 3.40
C TYR A 74 -9.90 -8.50 4.89
N GLU A 75 -9.74 -7.28 5.39
CA GLU A 75 -10.05 -6.94 6.79
C GLU A 75 -11.53 -7.23 7.11
N PHE A 76 -12.46 -6.73 6.29
CA PHE A 76 -13.89 -6.96 6.47
C PHE A 76 -14.32 -8.43 6.28
N SER A 77 -13.56 -9.23 5.51
CA SER A 77 -13.83 -10.65 5.35
C SER A 77 -13.37 -11.49 6.56
N GLY A 78 -12.46 -10.97 7.38
CA GLY A 78 -11.99 -11.63 8.60
C GLY A 78 -12.96 -11.49 9.79
N GLU A 79 -13.92 -10.58 9.71
CA GLU A 79 -14.91 -10.29 10.76
C GLU A 79 -16.22 -11.09 10.66
N ARG A 80 -16.25 -12.18 9.87
CA ARG A 80 -17.41 -13.10 9.77
C ARG A 80 -17.02 -14.52 10.15
#